data_AF-A0A976Q1Q1-F1
#
_entry.id   AF-A0A976Q1Q1-F1
#
_cell.length_a   1.000
_cell.length_b   1.000
_cell.length_c   1.000
_cell.angle_alpha   90.00
_cell.angle_beta   90.00
_cell.angle_gamma   90.00
#
_symmetry.space_group_name_H-M   'P 1'
#
loop_
_entity.id
_entity.type
_entity.pdbx_description
1 polymer ?
#
loop_
_entity_poly.entity_id
_entity_poly.type
_entity_poly.pdbx_seq_one_letter_code
_entity_poly.pdbx_strand_id
1 'polypeptide(L)'
;MDINQGVSIALGGDGELAPPSERVAPILEGRAALFRAHFELDPGFSSREILARLILTNDDATETFDDQQLVDSDSDPLEVDSTFSFLIDGEHIRPDTTFSLELLETDGGGTDPSEPPRLPEEGAAELTVDPGPREFKVVFVPGHFNGTTLTITDESKQRLEDALMGASSVETVSITWRDPYEQSGQLESTEAGFDVMDEVRESDGLAPNHYVQMFLNRDGCCNDADDFQWSGIGGVPGDGMTGWAVSGRASMVMARDGDPGNSTGTAIHELGHNQGLSHAPCGGAAGPDENYPYQEPDFPQAGIGVQGYNLVSGRLYDPAPGSAQGGDYYADFMSYCWPYWWSDYNWAKNAVRAKTLSSWDRSTRELTAQRFVRAVVRPGDSTPHWTVLRVHAVPAEGSAQRLAGTTAYIDHGAAKTPAPVFAVDLSEGDRRMLFVPLDDAVDLETAALELAGSFRARTRLRDVRRIGGPVADRR
;
A
#
# COMPACT_ATOMS: atom_id res chain seq x y z
N MET A 1 -8.06 25.67 7.03
CA MET A 1 -6.85 25.32 6.26
C MET A 1 -6.55 23.84 6.43
N ASP A 2 -6.20 23.16 5.34
CA ASP A 2 -5.73 21.78 5.34
C ASP A 2 -4.46 21.60 4.51
N ILE A 3 -3.75 20.49 4.75
CA ILE A 3 -2.68 19.97 3.92
C ILE A 3 -3.09 18.59 3.39
N ASN A 4 -2.85 18.33 2.11
CA ASN A 4 -3.24 17.09 1.46
C ASN A 4 -2.06 16.47 0.69
N GLN A 5 -1.62 15.30 1.14
CA GLN A 5 -0.58 14.50 0.48
C GLN A 5 -1.14 13.24 -0.20
N GLY A 6 -2.46 13.13 -0.28
CA GLY A 6 -3.21 11.93 -0.64
C GLY A 6 -4.55 11.91 0.08
N VAL A 7 -4.54 12.29 1.35
CA VAL A 7 -5.71 12.52 2.20
C VAL A 7 -5.55 13.87 2.91
N SER A 8 -6.67 14.58 3.08
CA SER A 8 -6.69 15.89 3.72
C SER A 8 -6.47 15.78 5.23
N ILE A 9 -5.59 16.62 5.76
CA ILE A 9 -5.27 16.74 7.18
C ILE A 9 -5.53 18.19 7.59
N ALA A 10 -6.48 18.39 8.51
CA ALA A 10 -6.79 19.71 9.03
C ALA A 10 -5.59 20.30 9.78
N LEU A 11 -5.26 21.57 9.49
CA LEU A 11 -4.24 22.33 10.19
C LEU A 11 -4.84 23.34 11.18
N GLY A 12 -6.07 23.79 10.94
CA GLY A 12 -6.75 24.77 11.77
C GLY A 12 -7.70 25.66 10.98
N GLY A 13 -8.38 26.57 11.67
CA GLY A 13 -9.34 27.54 11.13
C GLY A 13 -9.60 28.63 12.16
N ASP A 14 -10.06 29.80 11.72
CA ASP A 14 -10.45 30.91 12.61
C ASP A 14 -9.38 31.29 13.64
N GLY A 15 -8.10 31.32 13.20
CA GLY A 15 -6.94 31.60 14.05
C GLY A 15 -6.49 30.43 14.96
N GLU A 16 -7.33 29.41 15.15
CA GLU A 16 -7.06 28.26 16.02
C GLU A 16 -6.43 27.08 15.25
N LEU A 17 -5.42 26.46 15.85
CA LEU A 17 -4.73 25.29 15.29
C LEU A 17 -5.45 23.99 15.64
N ALA A 18 -5.56 23.09 14.65
CA ALA A 18 -5.97 21.71 14.91
C ALA A 18 -4.86 20.97 15.69
N PRO A 19 -5.16 20.34 16.83
CA PRO A 19 -4.15 19.63 17.61
C PRO A 19 -3.50 18.50 16.79
N PRO A 20 -2.16 18.37 16.78
CA PRO A 20 -1.51 17.28 16.04
C PRO A 20 -1.98 15.88 16.45
N SER A 21 -2.43 15.69 17.69
CA SER A 21 -2.98 14.43 18.20
C SER A 21 -4.34 14.04 17.61
N GLU A 22 -5.04 14.99 16.99
CA GLU A 22 -6.37 14.79 16.38
C GLU A 22 -6.29 14.59 14.86
N ARG A 23 -5.08 14.64 14.28
CA ARG A 23 -4.88 14.43 12.85
C ARG A 23 -5.13 12.98 12.49
N VAL A 24 -5.92 12.78 11.44
CA VAL A 24 -6.32 11.46 10.94
C VAL A 24 -5.18 10.67 10.27
N ALA A 25 -4.15 11.37 9.79
CA ALA A 25 -2.98 10.80 9.14
C ALA A 25 -1.72 11.63 9.45
N PRO A 26 -0.51 11.03 9.36
CA PRO A 26 0.73 11.77 9.48
C PRO A 26 1.00 12.65 8.24
N ILE A 27 1.59 13.81 8.45
CA ILE A 27 2.21 14.61 7.38
C ILE A 27 3.59 14.01 7.11
N LEU A 28 3.84 13.59 5.88
CA LEU A 28 5.03 12.83 5.49
C LEU A 28 6.14 13.78 5.06
N GLU A 29 7.32 13.63 5.66
CA GLU A 29 8.54 14.31 5.20
C GLU A 29 8.79 14.01 3.71
N GLY A 30 9.27 15.01 2.95
CA GLY A 30 9.76 14.81 1.59
C GLY A 30 8.69 14.58 0.52
N ARG A 31 7.41 14.42 0.90
CA ARG A 31 6.32 14.24 -0.07
C ARG A 31 5.67 15.60 -0.37
N ALA A 32 5.52 15.91 -1.66
CA ALA A 32 4.79 17.10 -2.11
C ALA A 32 3.36 17.13 -1.53
N ALA A 33 2.82 18.33 -1.34
CA ALA A 33 1.54 18.52 -0.71
C ALA A 33 0.76 19.67 -1.33
N LEU A 34 -0.56 19.53 -1.38
CA LEU A 34 -1.46 20.64 -1.64
C LEU A 34 -1.90 21.24 -0.30
N PHE A 35 -1.56 22.50 -0.03
CA PHE A 35 -2.16 23.26 1.07
C PHE A 35 -3.36 24.03 0.53
N ARG A 36 -4.45 24.06 1.28
CA ARG A 36 -5.63 24.86 0.94
C ARG A 36 -6.15 25.68 2.09
N ALA A 37 -6.52 26.92 1.77
CA ALA A 37 -7.30 27.78 2.64
C ALA A 37 -8.73 27.90 2.10
N HIS A 38 -9.66 27.39 2.90
CA HIS A 38 -11.10 27.54 2.69
C HIS A 38 -11.57 28.80 3.41
N PHE A 39 -12.60 29.44 2.88
CA PHE A 39 -13.16 30.67 3.43
C PHE A 39 -14.67 30.76 3.16
N GLU A 40 -15.35 31.45 4.07
CA GLU A 40 -16.74 31.89 3.92
C GLU A 40 -16.77 33.42 3.94
N LEU A 41 -17.71 34.01 3.20
CA LEU A 41 -17.84 35.45 3.10
C LEU A 41 -18.78 36.01 4.17
N ASP A 42 -18.30 37.01 4.90
CA ASP A 42 -19.14 37.78 5.79
C ASP A 42 -20.32 38.43 5.05
N PRO A 43 -21.48 38.59 5.71
CA PRO A 43 -22.58 39.37 5.15
C PRO A 43 -22.14 40.79 4.76
N GLY A 44 -22.26 41.12 3.47
CA GLY A 44 -21.86 42.43 2.94
C GLY A 44 -20.41 42.51 2.47
N PHE A 45 -19.69 41.38 2.42
CA PHE A 45 -18.43 41.29 1.71
C PHE A 45 -18.62 41.81 0.27
N SER A 46 -17.72 42.71 -0.13
CA SER A 46 -17.69 43.28 -1.47
C SER A 46 -16.63 42.57 -2.27
N SER A 47 -17.02 41.99 -3.41
CA SER A 47 -16.12 41.26 -4.29
C SER A 47 -14.86 42.07 -4.60
N ARG A 48 -13.70 41.43 -4.42
CA ARG A 48 -12.38 42.04 -4.60
C ARG A 48 -11.28 40.98 -4.71
N GLU A 49 -10.15 41.41 -5.25
CA GLU A 49 -8.93 40.61 -5.27
C GLU A 49 -8.37 40.47 -3.85
N ILE A 50 -8.07 39.23 -3.48
CA ILE A 50 -7.44 38.88 -2.21
C ILE A 50 -6.20 38.03 -2.54
N LEU A 51 -5.11 38.33 -1.84
CA LEU A 51 -3.88 37.54 -1.87
C LEU A 51 -3.81 36.69 -0.62
N ALA A 52 -3.79 35.37 -0.77
CA ALA A 52 -3.38 34.47 0.30
C ALA A 52 -1.87 34.22 0.21
N ARG A 53 -1.21 34.32 1.35
CA ARG A 53 0.23 34.12 1.47
C ARG A 53 0.51 33.02 2.48
N LEU A 54 1.01 31.89 1.98
CA LEU A 54 1.57 30.82 2.79
C LEU A 54 3.07 31.07 2.98
N ILE A 55 3.52 31.07 4.23
CA ILE A 55 4.92 31.21 4.59
C ILE A 55 5.35 29.89 5.24
N LEU A 56 6.37 29.26 4.67
CA LEU A 56 7.02 28.08 5.24
C LEU A 56 8.42 28.46 5.68
N THR A 57 8.82 28.03 6.88
CA THR A 57 10.18 28.23 7.37
C THR A 57 10.77 26.89 7.80
N ASN A 58 11.94 26.58 7.24
CA ASN A 58 12.78 25.44 7.60
C ASN A 58 14.13 25.98 8.05
N ASP A 59 14.62 25.57 9.21
CA ASP A 59 15.76 26.17 9.88
C ASP A 59 15.65 27.72 9.91
N ASP A 60 16.61 28.43 9.32
CA ASP A 60 16.62 29.90 9.17
C ASP A 60 16.12 30.37 7.78
N ALA A 61 15.67 29.44 6.92
CA ALA A 61 15.23 29.73 5.56
C ALA A 61 13.71 29.87 5.49
N THR A 62 13.24 31.06 5.15
CA THR A 62 11.82 31.37 4.95
C THR A 62 11.50 31.48 3.47
N GLU A 63 10.43 30.80 3.06
CA GLU A 63 9.90 30.82 1.70
C GLU A 63 8.43 31.24 1.72
N THR A 64 8.03 31.95 0.68
CA THR A 64 6.70 32.55 0.56
C THR A 64 6.04 32.06 -0.71
N PHE A 65 4.81 31.59 -0.58
CA PHE A 65 3.95 31.11 -1.65
C PHE A 65 2.68 31.96 -1.66
N ASP A 66 2.38 32.53 -2.81
CA ASP A 66 1.31 33.51 -2.99
C ASP A 66 0.28 32.94 -3.96
N ASP A 67 -0.99 33.01 -3.59
CA ASP A 67 -2.12 32.71 -4.45
C ASP A 67 -3.11 33.88 -4.41
N GLN A 68 -3.43 34.43 -5.57
CA GLN A 68 -4.24 35.63 -5.69
C GLN A 68 -5.43 35.35 -6.59
N GLN A 69 -6.63 35.67 -6.10
CA GLN A 69 -7.85 35.53 -6.88
C GLN A 69 -8.90 36.58 -6.54
N LEU A 70 -9.83 36.75 -7.46
CA LEU A 70 -11.08 37.46 -7.22
C LEU A 70 -11.96 36.62 -6.29
N VAL A 71 -12.24 37.15 -5.10
CA VAL A 71 -13.18 36.55 -4.16
C VAL A 71 -14.54 37.20 -4.36
N ASP A 72 -15.56 36.41 -4.71
CA ASP A 72 -16.93 36.88 -4.95
C ASP A 72 -18.04 35.94 -4.42
N SER A 73 -17.64 34.76 -3.92
CA SER A 73 -18.50 33.72 -3.36
C SER A 73 -17.72 32.92 -2.30
N ASP A 74 -18.41 32.12 -1.49
CA ASP A 74 -17.77 31.20 -0.54
C ASP A 74 -16.92 30.17 -1.31
N SER A 75 -15.83 29.68 -0.69
CA SER A 75 -15.04 28.61 -1.30
C SER A 75 -15.83 27.29 -1.30
N ASP A 76 -15.72 26.52 -2.37
CA ASP A 76 -16.25 25.15 -2.46
C ASP A 76 -15.11 24.15 -2.18
N PRO A 77 -15.19 23.34 -1.11
CA PRO A 77 -14.13 22.39 -0.78
C PRO A 77 -13.88 21.35 -1.88
N LEU A 78 -14.83 21.13 -2.80
CA LEU A 78 -14.71 20.20 -3.93
C LEU A 78 -14.03 20.79 -5.17
N GLU A 79 -13.83 22.11 -5.23
CA GLU A 79 -13.26 22.82 -6.36
C GLU A 79 -11.95 23.51 -5.96
N VAL A 80 -10.82 23.01 -6.46
CA VAL A 80 -9.47 23.52 -6.11
C VAL A 80 -9.38 25.04 -6.34
N ASP A 81 -9.83 25.51 -7.50
CA ASP A 81 -9.75 26.90 -7.93
C ASP A 81 -10.68 27.85 -7.17
N SER A 82 -11.55 27.34 -6.29
CA SER A 82 -12.40 28.17 -5.42
C SER A 82 -11.78 28.41 -4.04
N THR A 83 -10.69 27.72 -3.73
CA THR A 83 -9.90 27.87 -2.49
C THR A 83 -8.59 28.56 -2.81
N PHE A 84 -7.91 29.12 -1.82
CA PHE A 84 -6.51 29.49 -2.03
C PHE A 84 -5.65 28.23 -1.93
N SER A 85 -4.92 27.91 -3.00
CA SER A 85 -4.26 26.62 -3.19
C SER A 85 -2.76 26.78 -3.44
N PHE A 86 -1.96 26.07 -2.67
CA PHE A 86 -0.50 26.08 -2.79
C PHE A 86 0.00 24.66 -3.00
N LEU A 87 0.50 24.36 -4.21
CA LEU A 87 1.22 23.12 -4.46
C LEU A 87 2.67 23.31 -4.00
N ILE A 88 3.04 22.59 -2.94
CA ILE A 88 4.33 22.70 -2.29
C ILE A 88 5.14 21.45 -2.59
N ASP A 89 6.34 21.65 -3.16
CA ASP A 89 7.28 20.56 -3.40
C ASP A 89 7.75 19.95 -2.08
N GLY A 90 8.01 18.64 -2.12
CA GLY A 90 8.36 17.87 -0.92
C GLY A 90 9.62 18.34 -0.21
N GLU A 91 10.52 19.06 -0.90
CA GLU A 91 11.74 19.60 -0.31
C GLU A 91 11.51 20.70 0.75
N HIS A 92 10.32 21.31 0.75
CA HIS A 92 9.91 22.29 1.76
C HIS A 92 9.17 21.64 2.96
N ILE A 93 8.85 20.34 2.90
CA ILE A 93 8.15 19.59 3.96
C ILE A 93 9.16 18.77 4.76
N ARG A 94 9.66 19.37 5.83
CA ARG A 94 10.73 18.85 6.69
C ARG A 94 10.26 18.71 8.15
N PRO A 95 10.97 17.94 8.98
CA PRO A 95 10.60 17.71 10.38
C PRO A 95 10.48 19.00 11.21
N ASP A 96 11.24 20.03 10.84
CA ASP A 96 11.33 21.34 11.49
C ASP A 96 10.47 22.43 10.83
N THR A 97 9.69 22.09 9.79
CA THR A 97 8.86 23.06 9.08
C THR A 97 7.89 23.75 10.03
N THR A 98 7.91 25.08 10.01
CA THR A 98 6.84 25.91 10.57
C THR A 98 6.08 26.62 9.46
N PHE A 99 4.80 26.92 9.71
CA PHE A 99 3.95 27.58 8.73
C PHE A 99 3.15 28.73 9.34
N SER A 100 2.82 29.69 8.48
CA SER A 100 1.74 30.64 8.72
C SER A 100 1.04 30.98 7.41
N LEU A 101 -0.26 31.24 7.46
CA LEU A 101 -1.07 31.71 6.35
C LEU A 101 -1.67 33.07 6.72
N GLU A 102 -1.66 34.02 5.79
CA GLU A 102 -2.37 35.30 5.93
C GLU A 102 -3.12 35.66 4.65
N LEU A 103 -4.28 36.31 4.78
CA LEU A 103 -5.00 36.94 3.67
C LEU A 103 -4.74 38.45 3.67
N LEU A 104 -4.44 38.98 2.49
CA LEU A 104 -4.01 40.36 2.27
C LEU A 104 -4.88 40.99 1.19
N GLU A 105 -5.25 42.25 1.37
CA GLU A 105 -5.83 43.04 0.29
C GLU A 105 -4.74 43.49 -0.68
N THR A 106 -4.99 43.39 -1.99
CA THR A 106 -4.01 43.72 -3.02
C THR A 106 -4.01 45.20 -3.42
N ASP A 107 -5.13 45.89 -3.20
CA ASP A 107 -5.32 47.32 -3.43
C ASP A 107 -6.22 47.91 -2.34
N GLY A 108 -5.89 49.13 -1.88
CA GLY A 108 -6.41 49.75 -0.64
C GLY A 108 -7.88 49.45 -0.38
N GLY A 109 -8.14 48.58 0.59
CA GLY A 109 -9.47 48.07 0.79
C GLY A 109 -10.13 48.55 2.07
N GLY A 110 -10.81 47.62 2.72
CA GLY A 110 -11.82 47.88 3.72
C GLY A 110 -11.28 48.44 5.04
N THR A 111 -12.15 48.51 6.04
CA THR A 111 -11.67 48.63 7.41
C THR A 111 -11.04 47.31 7.80
N ASP A 112 -9.86 47.33 8.43
CA ASP A 112 -9.23 46.11 8.95
C ASP A 112 -10.24 45.29 9.76
N PRO A 113 -10.34 43.98 9.51
CA PRO A 113 -11.22 43.13 10.30
C PRO A 113 -10.76 43.13 11.77
N SER A 114 -11.71 42.92 12.69
CA SER A 114 -11.40 42.89 14.13
C SER A 114 -10.44 41.75 14.50
N GLU A 115 -10.45 40.68 13.71
CA GLU A 115 -9.55 39.54 13.79
C GLU A 115 -8.83 39.42 12.44
N PRO A 116 -7.48 39.45 12.41
CA PRO A 116 -6.76 39.35 11.15
C PRO A 116 -6.99 37.98 10.52
N PRO A 117 -7.26 37.89 9.20
CA PRO A 117 -7.55 36.63 8.52
C PRO A 117 -6.25 35.83 8.33
N ARG A 118 -5.79 35.19 9.42
CA ARG A 118 -4.51 34.48 9.47
C ARG A 118 -4.59 33.21 10.33
N LEU A 119 -3.67 32.28 10.08
CA LEU A 119 -3.49 31.05 10.85
C LEU A 119 -1.99 30.78 11.04
N PRO A 120 -1.49 30.59 12.28
CA PRO A 120 -2.16 30.81 13.56
C PRO A 120 -2.47 32.30 13.83
N GLU A 121 -3.27 32.61 14.85
CA GLU A 121 -3.60 34.00 15.26
C GLU A 121 -2.36 34.87 15.53
N GLU A 122 -1.29 34.30 16.09
CA GLU A 122 0.02 34.95 16.30
C GLU A 122 1.19 34.08 15.82
N GLY A 123 2.21 34.69 15.18
CA GLY A 123 3.44 34.01 14.80
C GLY A 123 3.27 32.90 13.75
N ALA A 124 4.03 31.81 13.91
CA ALA A 124 3.99 30.62 13.08
C ALA A 124 3.79 29.37 13.94
N ALA A 125 3.27 28.30 13.34
CA ALA A 125 2.99 27.03 14.00
C ALA A 125 3.89 25.92 13.47
N GLU A 126 4.25 24.94 14.30
CA GLU A 126 4.93 23.73 13.84
C GLU A 126 4.00 22.89 12.95
N LEU A 127 4.49 22.52 11.76
CA LEU A 127 3.74 21.64 10.87
C LEU A 127 3.61 20.23 11.47
N THR A 128 4.53 19.82 12.36
CA THR A 128 4.57 18.47 12.98
C THR A 128 4.62 17.36 11.92
N VAL A 129 5.70 17.35 11.14
CA VAL A 129 5.96 16.37 10.09
C VAL A 129 6.51 15.07 10.68
N ASP A 130 6.03 13.91 10.21
CA ASP A 130 6.50 12.59 10.59
C ASP A 130 7.80 12.25 9.83
N PRO A 131 8.97 12.28 10.51
CA PRO A 131 10.27 12.21 9.86
C PRO A 131 10.61 10.80 9.38
N GLY A 132 11.56 10.69 8.47
CA GLY A 132 12.14 9.45 7.98
C GLY A 132 11.72 9.13 6.55
N PRO A 133 12.58 8.43 5.80
CA PRO A 133 12.32 8.12 4.40
C PRO A 133 11.10 7.22 4.26
N ARG A 134 10.41 7.37 3.13
CA ARG A 134 9.35 6.46 2.71
C ARG A 134 9.50 6.22 1.23
N GLU A 135 9.91 5.01 0.90
CA GLU A 135 10.12 4.54 -0.45
C GLU A 135 9.32 3.25 -0.66
N PHE A 136 8.59 3.18 -1.78
CA PHE A 136 7.90 1.98 -2.21
C PHE A 136 8.67 1.32 -3.35
N LYS A 137 9.16 0.10 -3.16
CA LYS A 137 9.97 -0.63 -4.15
C LYS A 137 9.17 -1.79 -4.72
N VAL A 138 8.86 -1.75 -6.01
CA VAL A 138 8.10 -2.82 -6.67
C VAL A 138 8.77 -3.29 -7.94
N VAL A 139 8.75 -4.61 -8.11
CA VAL A 139 9.17 -5.29 -9.33
C VAL A 139 7.93 -5.83 -10.02
N PHE A 140 7.62 -5.28 -11.20
CA PHE A 140 6.56 -5.77 -12.06
C PHE A 140 7.09 -6.87 -12.98
N VAL A 141 6.37 -7.99 -12.99
CA VAL A 141 6.71 -9.20 -13.75
C VAL A 141 5.64 -9.44 -14.82
N PRO A 142 5.91 -9.13 -16.09
CA PRO A 142 5.02 -9.53 -17.17
C PRO A 142 4.99 -11.05 -17.32
N GLY A 143 3.85 -11.70 -17.10
CA GLY A 143 3.71 -13.13 -17.34
C GLY A 143 3.56 -13.44 -18.83
N HIS A 144 4.41 -14.32 -19.37
CA HIS A 144 4.26 -14.90 -20.70
C HIS A 144 4.06 -16.41 -20.58
N PHE A 145 2.80 -16.82 -20.66
CA PHE A 145 2.38 -18.19 -20.44
C PHE A 145 1.73 -18.75 -21.70
N ASN A 146 2.11 -19.98 -22.08
CA ASN A 146 1.55 -20.71 -23.22
C ASN A 146 1.56 -19.91 -24.54
N GLY A 147 2.61 -19.09 -24.76
CA GLY A 147 2.74 -18.27 -25.97
C GLY A 147 1.91 -16.99 -26.00
N THR A 148 1.19 -16.67 -24.91
CA THR A 148 0.36 -15.46 -24.81
C THR A 148 1.13 -14.35 -24.11
N THR A 149 1.30 -13.22 -24.79
CA THR A 149 1.97 -12.02 -24.27
C THR A 149 1.00 -10.99 -23.71
N LEU A 150 1.50 -10.12 -22.83
CA LEU A 150 0.82 -8.90 -22.43
C LEU A 150 1.10 -7.76 -23.42
N THR A 151 0.11 -6.88 -23.60
CA THR A 151 0.26 -5.63 -24.33
C THR A 151 0.78 -4.57 -23.36
N ILE A 152 2.11 -4.44 -23.27
CA ILE A 152 2.75 -3.46 -22.39
C ILE A 152 3.36 -2.37 -23.27
N THR A 153 2.62 -1.28 -23.44
CA THR A 153 3.10 -0.06 -24.11
C THR A 153 3.71 0.92 -23.11
N ASP A 154 4.47 1.91 -23.57
CA ASP A 154 4.96 2.98 -22.69
C ASP A 154 3.81 3.75 -22.04
N GLU A 155 2.69 3.93 -22.75
CA GLU A 155 1.48 4.54 -22.20
C GLU A 155 0.85 3.67 -21.10
N SER A 156 0.79 2.35 -21.32
CA SER A 156 0.31 1.39 -20.31
C SER A 156 1.15 1.43 -19.05
N LYS A 157 2.48 1.49 -19.20
CA LYS A 157 3.41 1.65 -18.07
C LYS A 157 3.16 2.96 -17.35
N GLN A 158 3.16 4.08 -18.07
CA GLN A 158 2.95 5.40 -17.47
C GLN A 158 1.65 5.48 -16.69
N ARG A 159 0.53 4.96 -17.23
CA ARG A 159 -0.75 4.92 -16.51
C ARG A 159 -0.67 4.18 -15.17
N LEU A 160 0.05 3.05 -15.12
CA LEU A 160 0.22 2.29 -13.89
C LEU A 160 1.18 2.98 -12.91
N GLU A 161 2.28 3.54 -13.42
CA GLU A 161 3.28 4.26 -12.63
C GLU A 161 2.67 5.52 -11.99
N ASP A 162 1.91 6.31 -12.75
CA ASP A 162 1.19 7.49 -12.27
C ASP A 162 0.12 7.13 -11.23
N ALA A 163 -0.64 6.06 -11.50
CA ALA A 163 -1.66 5.59 -10.56
C ALA A 163 -1.01 5.13 -9.25
N LEU A 164 0.11 4.40 -9.32
CA LEU A 164 0.82 3.93 -8.14
C LEU A 164 1.47 5.09 -7.37
N MET A 165 2.08 6.06 -8.05
CA MET A 165 2.66 7.25 -7.42
C MET A 165 1.60 8.10 -6.72
N GLY A 166 0.45 8.31 -7.38
CA GLY A 166 -0.69 9.03 -6.80
C GLY A 166 -1.25 8.33 -5.57
N ALA A 167 -1.37 7.01 -5.62
CA ALA A 167 -1.94 6.21 -4.54
C ALA A 167 -0.92 5.84 -3.43
N SER A 168 0.38 6.07 -3.58
CA SER A 168 1.35 5.64 -2.58
C SER A 168 1.60 6.70 -1.51
N SER A 169 1.57 6.31 -0.24
CA SER A 169 1.90 7.18 0.91
C SER A 169 3.42 7.30 1.14
N VAL A 170 4.15 7.69 0.09
CA VAL A 170 5.63 7.69 0.03
C VAL A 170 6.18 8.92 -0.68
N GLU A 171 7.45 9.26 -0.45
CA GLU A 171 8.11 10.34 -1.22
C GLU A 171 8.58 9.84 -2.59
N THR A 172 8.87 8.55 -2.70
CA THR A 172 9.41 7.94 -3.93
C THR A 172 8.82 6.55 -4.15
N VAL A 173 8.42 6.28 -5.39
CA VAL A 173 8.07 4.94 -5.87
C VAL A 173 9.15 4.49 -6.85
N SER A 174 9.87 3.43 -6.50
CA SER A 174 10.91 2.81 -7.32
C SER A 174 10.34 1.59 -8.01
N ILE A 175 10.09 1.73 -9.31
CA ILE A 175 9.43 0.71 -10.14
C ILE A 175 10.46 0.05 -11.05
N THR A 176 10.52 -1.28 -11.03
CA THR A 176 11.31 -2.07 -11.97
C THR A 176 10.39 -2.91 -12.83
N TRP A 177 10.37 -2.67 -14.14
CA TRP A 177 9.75 -3.58 -15.10
C TRP A 177 10.75 -4.63 -15.54
N ARG A 178 10.46 -5.91 -15.27
CA ARG A 178 11.28 -7.01 -15.77
C ARG A 178 10.98 -7.34 -17.22
N ASP A 179 11.93 -8.01 -17.85
CA ASP A 179 11.63 -8.84 -19.02
C ASP A 179 10.55 -9.88 -18.67
N PRO A 180 9.71 -10.30 -19.63
CA PRO A 180 8.66 -11.27 -19.36
C PRO A 180 9.17 -12.58 -18.76
N TYR A 181 8.40 -13.11 -17.81
CA TYR A 181 8.63 -14.45 -17.28
C TYR A 181 8.05 -15.48 -18.25
N GLU A 182 8.94 -16.26 -18.88
CA GLU A 182 8.62 -17.22 -19.93
C GLU A 182 8.26 -18.59 -19.36
N GLN A 183 7.06 -19.08 -19.66
CA GLN A 183 6.64 -20.44 -19.33
C GLN A 183 5.77 -21.04 -20.44
N SER A 184 6.14 -22.24 -20.92
CA SER A 184 5.41 -22.89 -22.03
C SER A 184 4.05 -23.47 -21.63
N GLY A 185 3.77 -23.65 -20.34
CA GLY A 185 2.51 -24.19 -19.81
C GLY A 185 1.77 -23.18 -18.95
N GLN A 186 0.51 -23.49 -18.63
CA GLN A 186 -0.31 -22.69 -17.72
C GLN A 186 0.16 -22.85 -16.26
N LEU A 187 -0.22 -21.88 -15.43
CA LEU A 187 -0.22 -21.99 -13.98
C LEU A 187 -1.34 -22.94 -13.57
N GLU A 188 -0.95 -24.03 -12.92
CA GLU A 188 -1.90 -25.07 -12.49
C GLU A 188 -2.56 -24.75 -11.13
N SER A 189 -2.03 -23.77 -10.39
CA SER A 189 -2.56 -23.34 -9.10
C SER A 189 -2.02 -21.96 -8.72
N THR A 190 -2.69 -21.30 -7.77
CA THR A 190 -2.20 -20.07 -7.14
C THR A 190 -0.78 -20.24 -6.55
N GLU A 191 -0.50 -21.38 -5.93
CA GLU A 191 0.82 -21.69 -5.36
C GLU A 191 1.92 -21.69 -6.43
N ALA A 192 1.63 -22.22 -7.63
CA ALA A 192 2.56 -22.19 -8.75
C ALA A 192 2.87 -20.75 -9.22
N GLY A 193 1.93 -19.82 -9.07
CA GLY A 193 2.18 -18.40 -9.33
C GLY A 193 3.06 -17.75 -8.26
N PHE A 194 2.87 -18.09 -6.98
CA PHE A 194 3.76 -17.66 -5.90
C PHE A 194 5.18 -18.26 -6.01
N ASP A 195 5.31 -19.49 -6.50
CA ASP A 195 6.61 -20.09 -6.85
C ASP A 195 7.37 -19.21 -7.85
N VAL A 196 6.70 -18.74 -8.93
CA VAL A 196 7.31 -17.85 -9.92
C VAL A 196 7.85 -16.59 -9.27
N MET A 197 7.09 -15.98 -8.34
CA MET A 197 7.52 -14.73 -7.69
C MET A 197 8.71 -14.93 -6.74
N ASP A 198 8.82 -16.09 -6.08
CA ASP A 198 10.03 -16.43 -5.32
C ASP A 198 11.22 -16.70 -6.24
N GLU A 199 11.02 -17.34 -7.39
CA GLU A 199 12.06 -17.53 -8.42
C GLU A 199 12.58 -16.19 -8.94
N VAL A 200 11.68 -15.23 -9.21
CA VAL A 200 12.05 -13.86 -9.58
C VAL A 200 12.85 -13.19 -8.47
N ARG A 201 12.38 -13.28 -7.22
CA ARG A 201 13.09 -12.70 -6.08
C ARG A 201 14.49 -13.26 -5.95
N GLU A 202 14.65 -14.58 -6.09
CA GLU A 202 15.95 -15.24 -6.03
C GLU A 202 16.85 -14.82 -7.20
N SER A 203 16.33 -14.90 -8.44
CA SER A 203 17.11 -14.63 -9.65
C SER A 203 17.65 -13.20 -9.70
N ASP A 204 16.85 -12.26 -9.20
CA ASP A 204 17.16 -10.84 -9.24
C ASP A 204 17.86 -10.35 -7.96
N GLY A 205 17.98 -11.21 -6.95
CA GLY A 205 18.61 -10.86 -5.68
C GLY A 205 17.86 -9.75 -4.92
N LEU A 206 16.53 -9.76 -4.97
CA LEU A 206 15.72 -8.67 -4.42
C LEU A 206 15.79 -8.62 -2.89
N ALA A 207 15.96 -7.42 -2.35
CA ALA A 207 15.98 -7.20 -0.91
C ALA A 207 14.60 -7.47 -0.25
N PRO A 208 14.56 -7.77 1.06
CA PRO A 208 13.33 -8.07 1.80
C PRO A 208 12.18 -7.05 1.69
N ASN A 209 12.48 -5.79 1.41
CA ASN A 209 11.52 -4.68 1.28
C ASN A 209 10.97 -4.49 -0.14
N HIS A 210 11.40 -5.28 -1.13
CA HIS A 210 10.80 -5.22 -2.47
C HIS A 210 9.47 -5.98 -2.49
N TYR A 211 8.48 -5.41 -3.17
CA TYR A 211 7.27 -6.09 -3.58
C TYR A 211 7.46 -6.72 -4.96
N VAL A 212 6.89 -7.91 -5.18
CA VAL A 212 6.89 -8.55 -6.51
C VAL A 212 5.44 -8.69 -6.95
N GLN A 213 5.08 -8.06 -8.07
CA GLN A 213 3.73 -8.18 -8.62
C GLN A 213 3.79 -8.72 -10.05
N MET A 214 3.12 -9.85 -10.29
CA MET A 214 3.03 -10.47 -11.61
C MET A 214 1.72 -10.10 -12.31
N PHE A 215 1.82 -9.65 -13.55
CA PHE A 215 0.66 -9.44 -14.41
C PHE A 215 0.41 -10.68 -15.26
N LEU A 216 -0.85 -11.10 -15.33
CA LEU A 216 -1.29 -12.31 -16.00
C LEU A 216 -2.19 -11.97 -17.19
N ASN A 217 -1.99 -12.66 -18.32
CA ASN A 217 -2.93 -12.63 -19.42
C ASN A 217 -3.89 -13.83 -19.32
N ARG A 218 -5.20 -13.56 -19.26
CA ARG A 218 -6.26 -14.58 -19.16
C ARG A 218 -6.14 -15.68 -20.21
N ASP A 219 -5.81 -15.32 -21.46
CA ASP A 219 -5.86 -16.26 -22.58
C ASP A 219 -4.74 -17.32 -22.55
N GLY A 220 -3.70 -17.12 -21.73
CA GLY A 220 -2.57 -18.05 -21.67
C GLY A 220 -2.09 -18.42 -20.26
N CYS A 221 -2.46 -17.68 -19.22
CA CYS A 221 -1.88 -17.88 -17.89
C CYS A 221 -2.36 -19.14 -17.21
N CYS A 222 -3.66 -19.42 -17.22
CA CYS A 222 -4.27 -20.12 -16.11
C CYS A 222 -5.25 -21.19 -16.59
N ASN A 223 -5.35 -22.29 -15.85
CA ASN A 223 -6.39 -23.28 -16.10
C ASN A 223 -7.79 -22.68 -15.77
N ASP A 224 -8.78 -22.94 -16.63
CA ASP A 224 -10.14 -22.33 -16.57
C ASP A 224 -10.98 -22.72 -15.32
N ALA A 225 -10.41 -23.48 -14.37
CA ALA A 225 -11.17 -24.07 -13.28
C ALA A 225 -11.60 -23.06 -12.20
N ASP A 226 -10.97 -21.87 -12.13
CA ASP A 226 -11.14 -20.92 -11.02
C ASP A 226 -10.84 -19.44 -11.43
N ASP A 227 -11.46 -18.95 -12.52
CA ASP A 227 -11.25 -17.59 -13.07
C ASP A 227 -11.27 -16.44 -12.03
N PHE A 228 -12.11 -16.52 -10.99
CA PHE A 228 -12.21 -15.46 -9.98
C PHE A 228 -10.93 -15.29 -9.14
N GLN A 229 -10.16 -16.38 -8.92
CA GLN A 229 -8.95 -16.34 -8.10
C GLN A 229 -7.77 -15.65 -8.78
N TRP A 230 -7.85 -15.47 -10.10
CA TRP A 230 -6.81 -14.85 -10.90
C TRP A 230 -7.06 -13.36 -11.15
N SER A 231 -8.27 -12.85 -10.86
CA SER A 231 -8.60 -11.42 -10.97
C SER A 231 -7.59 -10.57 -10.20
N GLY A 232 -7.26 -10.99 -8.98
CA GLY A 232 -6.24 -10.43 -8.12
C GLY A 232 -6.01 -11.35 -6.92
N ILE A 233 -4.76 -11.51 -6.48
CA ILE A 233 -4.45 -12.13 -5.20
C ILE A 233 -3.09 -11.67 -4.66
N GLY A 234 -3.02 -11.40 -3.36
CA GLY A 234 -1.82 -10.97 -2.66
C GLY A 234 -1.69 -11.65 -1.30
N GLY A 235 -0.45 -11.82 -0.84
CA GLY A 235 -0.21 -12.13 0.57
C GLY A 235 -0.44 -10.91 1.45
N VAL A 236 -0.89 -11.13 2.69
CA VAL A 236 -1.04 -10.12 3.75
C VAL A 236 0.04 -10.29 4.82
N PRO A 237 1.33 -10.01 4.52
CA PRO A 237 2.42 -10.20 5.45
C PRO A 237 2.46 -9.12 6.54
N GLY A 238 2.97 -9.51 7.71
CA GLY A 238 3.35 -8.56 8.77
C GLY A 238 4.52 -7.65 8.37
N ASP A 239 5.07 -6.91 9.32
CA ASP A 239 6.16 -5.96 9.15
C ASP A 239 7.55 -6.59 9.39
N GLY A 240 7.65 -7.91 9.48
CA GLY A 240 8.91 -8.60 9.70
C GLY A 240 9.77 -8.74 8.43
N MET A 241 11.09 -8.89 8.65
CA MET A 241 12.06 -9.35 7.65
C MET A 241 12.20 -10.89 7.62
N THR A 242 11.23 -11.59 8.20
CA THR A 242 11.20 -13.07 8.29
C THR A 242 10.89 -13.70 6.94
N GLY A 243 11.38 -14.93 6.69
CA GLY A 243 11.26 -15.58 5.38
C GLY A 243 9.83 -15.63 4.81
N TRP A 244 8.83 -15.91 5.65
CA TRP A 244 7.42 -15.92 5.23
C TRP A 244 6.87 -14.53 4.91
N ALA A 245 7.30 -13.49 5.64
CA ALA A 245 6.87 -12.13 5.36
C ALA A 245 7.50 -11.63 4.04
N VAL A 246 8.77 -11.99 3.80
CA VAL A 246 9.48 -11.66 2.55
C VAL A 246 8.85 -12.36 1.35
N SER A 247 8.58 -13.67 1.45
CA SER A 247 7.89 -14.42 0.39
C SER A 247 6.43 -13.95 0.22
N GLY A 248 5.77 -13.54 1.31
CA GLY A 248 4.40 -13.02 1.28
C GLY A 248 4.23 -11.62 0.68
N ARG A 249 5.32 -10.87 0.39
CA ARG A 249 5.28 -9.59 -0.34
C ARG A 249 5.23 -9.82 -1.86
N ALA A 250 4.25 -10.62 -2.25
CA ALA A 250 4.05 -11.07 -3.60
C ALA A 250 2.56 -10.99 -3.95
N SER A 251 2.25 -10.57 -5.17
CA SER A 251 0.88 -10.47 -5.67
C SER A 251 0.76 -10.78 -7.16
N MET A 252 -0.43 -11.17 -7.59
CA MET A 252 -0.76 -11.45 -8.98
C MET A 252 -2.01 -10.68 -9.38
N VAL A 253 -2.03 -10.16 -10.60
CA VAL A 253 -3.13 -9.35 -11.13
C VAL A 253 -3.43 -9.77 -12.55
N MET A 254 -4.70 -10.02 -12.87
CA MET A 254 -5.11 -10.19 -14.26
C MET A 254 -5.08 -8.84 -14.99
N ALA A 255 -4.29 -8.77 -16.05
CA ALA A 255 -4.25 -7.60 -16.93
C ALA A 255 -5.52 -7.58 -17.79
N ARG A 256 -6.38 -6.60 -17.54
CA ARG A 256 -7.64 -6.45 -18.27
C ARG A 256 -7.33 -6.16 -19.74
N ASP A 257 -7.95 -6.92 -20.64
CA ASP A 257 -7.71 -6.87 -22.08
C ASP A 257 -6.22 -7.12 -22.45
N GLY A 258 -5.48 -7.81 -21.58
CA GLY A 258 -4.05 -8.07 -21.74
C GLY A 258 -3.15 -6.86 -21.47
N ASP A 259 -3.68 -5.75 -20.96
CA ASP A 259 -2.94 -4.51 -20.68
C ASP A 259 -2.91 -4.22 -19.18
N PRO A 260 -1.75 -4.29 -18.50
CA PRO A 260 -1.60 -3.95 -17.09
C PRO A 260 -2.11 -2.54 -16.72
N GLY A 261 -2.00 -1.58 -17.63
CA GLY A 261 -2.46 -0.20 -17.44
C GLY A 261 -3.98 -0.07 -17.38
N ASN A 262 -4.74 -1.14 -17.69
CA ASN A 262 -6.20 -1.20 -17.52
C ASN A 262 -6.64 -1.85 -16.19
N SER A 263 -5.69 -2.30 -15.36
CA SER A 263 -5.93 -2.95 -14.07
C SER A 263 -5.30 -2.19 -12.89
N THR A 264 -5.14 -0.86 -13.00
CA THR A 264 -4.43 -0.06 -11.98
C THR A 264 -5.06 -0.16 -10.59
N GLY A 265 -6.39 -0.14 -10.49
CA GLY A 265 -7.10 -0.32 -9.21
C GLY A 265 -6.78 -1.63 -8.52
N THR A 266 -6.90 -2.74 -9.27
CA THR A 266 -6.58 -4.07 -8.76
C THR A 266 -5.10 -4.19 -8.43
N ALA A 267 -4.21 -3.61 -9.24
CA ALA A 267 -2.78 -3.58 -8.95
C ALA A 267 -2.46 -2.90 -7.62
N ILE A 268 -3.09 -1.74 -7.35
CA ILE A 268 -2.96 -1.01 -6.10
C ILE A 268 -3.58 -1.81 -4.93
N HIS A 269 -4.74 -2.43 -5.14
CA HIS A 269 -5.42 -3.28 -4.15
C HIS A 269 -4.53 -4.44 -3.68
N GLU A 270 -3.95 -5.21 -4.61
CA GLU A 270 -3.09 -6.34 -4.25
C GLU A 270 -1.76 -5.91 -3.61
N LEU A 271 -1.23 -4.74 -4.00
CA LEU A 271 -0.08 -4.15 -3.31
C LEU A 271 -0.44 -3.68 -1.90
N GLY A 272 -1.67 -3.19 -1.70
CA GLY A 272 -2.23 -2.89 -0.38
C GLY A 272 -2.25 -4.11 0.55
N HIS A 273 -2.61 -5.28 0.01
CA HIS A 273 -2.45 -6.54 0.74
C HIS A 273 -0.99 -6.82 1.09
N ASN A 274 -0.05 -6.64 0.15
CA ASN A 274 1.37 -6.82 0.46
C ASN A 274 1.90 -5.81 1.51
N GLN A 275 1.25 -4.65 1.66
CA GLN A 275 1.45 -3.69 2.74
C GLN A 275 0.78 -4.11 4.06
N GLY A 276 0.14 -5.28 4.10
CA GLY A 276 -0.45 -5.87 5.30
C GLY A 276 -1.88 -5.41 5.58
N LEU A 277 -2.56 -4.85 4.60
CA LEU A 277 -3.95 -4.42 4.75
C LEU A 277 -4.91 -5.60 4.50
N SER A 278 -5.95 -5.68 5.33
CA SER A 278 -7.14 -6.51 5.09
C SER A 278 -8.17 -5.71 4.29
N HIS A 279 -9.20 -6.38 3.78
CA HIS A 279 -10.23 -5.72 3.00
C HIS A 279 -10.99 -4.66 3.80
N ALA A 280 -11.43 -3.60 3.14
CA ALA A 280 -12.41 -2.67 3.68
C ALA A 280 -13.84 -3.22 3.44
N PRO A 281 -14.80 -2.98 4.34
CA PRO A 281 -16.09 -3.69 4.39
C PRO A 281 -17.10 -3.16 3.36
N CYS A 282 -16.87 -3.38 2.07
CA CYS A 282 -17.84 -3.09 1.00
C CYS A 282 -17.73 -4.09 -0.16
N GLY A 283 -18.86 -4.38 -0.80
CA GLY A 283 -18.93 -5.24 -1.99
C GLY A 283 -18.78 -6.73 -1.72
N GLY A 284 -18.87 -7.16 -0.45
CA GLY A 284 -18.79 -8.57 -0.05
C GLY A 284 -17.36 -9.13 -0.01
N ALA A 285 -16.36 -8.25 0.16
CA ALA A 285 -14.96 -8.63 0.31
C ALA A 285 -14.75 -9.60 1.48
N ALA A 286 -13.93 -10.62 1.27
CA ALA A 286 -13.68 -11.67 2.27
C ALA A 286 -12.74 -11.17 3.38
N GLY A 287 -12.97 -11.54 4.64
CA GLY A 287 -12.09 -11.11 5.74
C GLY A 287 -11.92 -9.59 5.88
N PRO A 288 -13.03 -8.81 5.94
CA PRO A 288 -12.94 -7.36 6.13
C PRO A 288 -12.27 -7.02 7.47
N ASP A 289 -11.53 -5.90 7.52
CA ASP A 289 -10.97 -5.34 8.75
C ASP A 289 -12.12 -4.91 9.67
N GLU A 290 -12.33 -5.67 10.74
CA GLU A 290 -13.35 -5.38 11.75
C GLU A 290 -13.16 -4.00 12.40
N ASN A 291 -11.95 -3.43 12.36
CA ASN A 291 -11.64 -2.12 12.93
C ASN A 291 -11.74 -0.97 11.92
N TYR A 292 -12.14 -1.23 10.67
CA TYR A 292 -12.27 -0.18 9.68
C TYR A 292 -13.32 0.86 10.13
N PRO A 293 -13.01 2.16 10.22
CA PRO A 293 -13.85 3.10 10.96
C PRO A 293 -15.15 3.47 10.24
N TYR A 294 -15.22 3.35 8.90
CA TYR A 294 -16.36 3.80 8.10
C TYR A 294 -17.32 2.66 7.76
N GLN A 295 -18.05 2.22 8.79
CA GLN A 295 -18.87 1.01 8.82
C GLN A 295 -20.36 1.27 9.16
N GLU A 296 -20.93 2.45 8.86
CA GLU A 296 -22.29 2.93 9.23
C GLU A 296 -22.35 3.78 10.53
N PRO A 297 -23.39 4.61 10.74
CA PRO A 297 -24.35 5.12 9.76
C PRO A 297 -23.93 6.46 9.14
N ASP A 298 -22.93 7.14 9.72
CA ASP A 298 -22.54 8.50 9.34
C ASP A 298 -21.62 8.53 8.10
N PHE A 299 -21.11 7.37 7.69
CA PHE A 299 -20.26 7.20 6.52
C PHE A 299 -20.76 6.07 5.63
N PRO A 300 -20.59 6.20 4.31
CA PRO A 300 -20.84 5.09 3.42
C PRO A 300 -19.86 3.93 3.73
N GLN A 301 -20.31 2.70 3.48
CA GLN A 301 -19.51 1.50 3.73
C GLN A 301 -18.17 1.56 3.00
N ALA A 302 -17.07 1.35 3.72
CA ALA A 302 -15.72 1.51 3.20
C ALA A 302 -15.40 2.91 2.66
N GLY A 303 -16.11 3.98 3.07
CA GLY A 303 -15.82 5.35 2.63
C GLY A 303 -14.39 5.81 2.98
N ILE A 304 -13.93 6.90 2.36
CA ILE A 304 -12.55 7.40 2.54
C ILE A 304 -12.34 8.33 3.74
N GLY A 305 -13.42 8.72 4.44
CA GLY A 305 -13.38 9.52 5.67
C GLY A 305 -13.14 11.01 5.45
N VAL A 306 -12.07 11.36 4.72
CA VAL A 306 -11.68 12.74 4.40
C VAL A 306 -11.43 12.90 2.91
N GLN A 307 -11.34 14.15 2.46
CA GLN A 307 -11.10 14.43 1.05
C GLN A 307 -9.75 13.90 0.56
N GLY A 308 -9.77 13.15 -0.53
CA GLY A 308 -8.57 12.69 -1.21
C GLY A 308 -8.04 13.72 -2.21
N TYR A 309 -6.74 13.69 -2.48
CA TYR A 309 -6.13 14.44 -3.58
C TYR A 309 -5.01 13.63 -4.25
N ASN A 310 -5.09 13.48 -5.57
CA ASN A 310 -4.02 12.86 -6.34
C ASN A 310 -3.07 13.93 -6.88
N LEU A 311 -1.88 14.02 -6.29
CA LEU A 311 -0.82 14.97 -6.68
C LEU A 311 -0.36 14.81 -8.13
N VAL A 312 -0.52 13.62 -8.73
CA VAL A 312 -0.09 13.35 -10.11
C VAL A 312 -1.12 13.87 -11.12
N SER A 313 -2.42 13.63 -10.85
CA SER A 313 -3.49 14.02 -11.77
C SER A 313 -4.16 15.35 -11.42
N GLY A 314 -3.88 15.92 -10.26
CA GLY A 314 -4.52 17.14 -9.74
C GLY A 314 -5.98 16.95 -9.32
N ARG A 315 -6.44 15.69 -9.12
CA ARG A 315 -7.85 15.38 -8.87
C ARG A 315 -8.19 15.32 -7.37
N LEU A 316 -9.29 15.97 -6.98
CA LEU A 316 -9.94 15.80 -5.68
C LEU A 316 -10.92 14.61 -5.66
N TYR A 317 -11.06 13.99 -4.49
CA TYR A 317 -11.97 12.87 -4.23
C TYR A 317 -12.87 13.18 -3.04
N ASP A 318 -14.16 13.30 -3.29
CA ASP A 318 -15.19 13.65 -2.30
C ASP A 318 -15.45 12.49 -1.31
N PRO A 319 -15.32 12.70 0.02
CA PRO A 319 -15.60 11.66 1.01
C PRO A 319 -17.09 11.35 1.18
N ALA A 320 -18.01 12.22 0.77
CA ALA A 320 -19.45 12.08 1.00
C ALA A 320 -20.29 12.84 -0.06
N PRO A 321 -20.59 12.25 -1.23
CA PRO A 321 -21.50 12.86 -2.20
C PRO A 321 -22.89 13.08 -1.58
N GLY A 322 -23.41 14.30 -1.73
CA GLY A 322 -24.81 14.62 -1.41
C GLY A 322 -25.77 13.80 -2.27
N SER A 323 -26.43 12.81 -1.65
CA SER A 323 -27.61 12.06 -2.11
C SER A 323 -28.19 12.35 -3.53
N ALA A 324 -27.99 11.43 -4.46
CA ALA A 324 -28.96 11.16 -5.55
C ALA A 324 -28.84 9.73 -6.09
N GLN A 325 -29.46 8.75 -5.42
CA GLN A 325 -29.85 7.45 -6.00
C GLN A 325 -28.78 6.74 -6.87
N GLY A 326 -27.82 6.08 -6.23
CA GLY A 326 -27.05 4.98 -6.83
C GLY A 326 -25.55 5.17 -6.99
N GLY A 327 -24.80 5.19 -5.86
CA GLY A 327 -23.39 4.76 -5.88
C GLY A 327 -22.30 5.81 -6.10
N ASP A 328 -22.49 7.08 -5.71
CA ASP A 328 -21.57 8.17 -6.09
C ASP A 328 -20.43 8.50 -5.09
N TYR A 329 -20.08 7.63 -4.12
CA TYR A 329 -19.02 7.93 -3.13
C TYR A 329 -17.72 7.20 -3.46
N TYR A 330 -16.58 7.77 -3.04
CA TYR A 330 -15.31 7.06 -3.12
C TYR A 330 -15.17 6.07 -1.95
N ALA A 331 -14.97 4.80 -2.29
CA ALA A 331 -14.64 3.75 -1.34
C ALA A 331 -13.12 3.56 -1.23
N ASP A 332 -12.65 2.89 -0.19
CA ASP A 332 -11.25 2.56 0.00
C ASP A 332 -10.75 1.60 -1.08
N PHE A 333 -9.49 1.76 -1.50
CA PHE A 333 -8.83 0.84 -2.42
C PHE A 333 -8.90 -0.62 -1.98
N MET A 334 -8.97 -0.92 -0.67
CA MET A 334 -9.10 -2.29 -0.14
C MET A 334 -10.54 -2.82 -0.15
N SER A 335 -11.50 -2.07 -0.69
CA SER A 335 -12.88 -2.55 -0.88
C SER A 335 -13.08 -3.11 -2.30
N TYR A 336 -14.21 -3.77 -2.53
CA TYR A 336 -14.68 -4.09 -3.90
C TYR A 336 -15.65 -3.06 -4.47
N CYS A 337 -15.87 -1.96 -3.75
CA CYS A 337 -16.73 -0.89 -4.19
C CYS A 337 -15.94 0.11 -5.03
N TRP A 338 -16.60 0.66 -6.04
CA TRP A 338 -16.04 1.60 -7.00
C TRP A 338 -16.97 2.82 -7.09
N PRO A 339 -16.44 4.05 -7.28
CA PRO A 339 -15.03 4.40 -7.47
C PRO A 339 -14.19 4.32 -6.18
N TYR A 340 -12.86 4.22 -6.33
CA TYR A 340 -11.95 4.07 -5.19
C TYR A 340 -10.95 5.22 -5.03
N TRP A 341 -10.56 5.45 -3.78
CA TRP A 341 -9.40 6.21 -3.35
C TRP A 341 -8.93 5.65 -1.99
N TRP A 342 -7.85 6.15 -1.39
CA TRP A 342 -7.48 5.70 -0.03
C TRP A 342 -8.32 6.43 1.02
N SER A 343 -8.78 5.67 2.01
CA SER A 343 -9.17 6.26 3.28
C SER A 343 -7.96 6.81 4.03
N ASP A 344 -8.18 7.82 4.86
CA ASP A 344 -7.19 8.27 5.85
C ASP A 344 -6.67 7.13 6.73
N TYR A 345 -7.54 6.22 7.14
CA TYR A 345 -7.21 5.06 7.95
C TYR A 345 -6.16 4.15 7.30
N ASN A 346 -6.41 3.70 6.06
CA ASN A 346 -5.45 2.84 5.36
C ASN A 346 -4.25 3.64 4.82
N TRP A 347 -4.42 4.92 4.48
CA TRP A 347 -3.32 5.83 4.16
C TRP A 347 -2.31 5.93 5.30
N ALA A 348 -2.78 6.14 6.53
CA ALA A 348 -1.93 6.21 7.72
C ALA A 348 -1.20 4.88 7.99
N LYS A 349 -1.90 3.73 7.85
CA LYS A 349 -1.26 2.40 7.96
C LYS A 349 -0.18 2.20 6.90
N ASN A 350 -0.45 2.59 5.66
CA ASN A 350 0.51 2.48 4.56
C ASN A 350 1.73 3.38 4.80
N ALA A 351 1.56 4.58 5.36
CA ALA A 351 2.67 5.46 5.71
C ALA A 351 3.60 4.83 6.76
N VAL A 352 3.02 4.18 7.77
CA VAL A 352 3.78 3.43 8.80
C VAL A 352 4.50 2.23 8.17
N ARG A 353 3.82 1.49 7.30
CA ARG A 353 4.42 0.33 6.61
C ARG A 353 5.58 0.77 5.71
N ALA A 354 5.40 1.80 4.90
CA ALA A 354 6.44 2.33 4.02
C ALA A 354 7.67 2.75 4.83
N LYS A 355 7.48 3.54 5.89
CA LYS A 355 8.58 3.95 6.78
C LYS A 355 9.33 2.76 7.38
N THR A 356 8.59 1.74 7.80
CA THR A 356 9.18 0.51 8.36
C THR A 356 10.05 -0.20 7.33
N LEU A 357 9.56 -0.41 6.11
CA LEU A 357 10.31 -1.12 5.05
C LEU A 357 11.49 -0.32 4.52
N SER A 358 11.36 1.00 4.39
CA SER A 358 12.46 1.88 3.99
C SER A 358 13.57 1.93 5.04
N SER A 359 13.25 1.73 6.32
CA SER A 359 14.29 1.63 7.36
C SER A 359 15.23 0.44 7.16
N TRP A 360 14.82 -0.59 6.42
CA TRP A 360 15.61 -1.81 6.25
C TRP A 360 16.81 -1.64 5.34
N ASP A 361 16.78 -0.67 4.43
CA ASP A 361 17.95 -0.35 3.58
C ASP A 361 19.14 0.14 4.41
N ARG A 362 18.87 0.62 5.63
CA ARG A 362 19.87 1.09 6.61
C ARG A 362 20.07 0.09 7.75
N SER A 363 19.39 -1.05 7.72
CA SER A 363 19.47 -2.07 8.76
C SER A 363 20.82 -2.78 8.69
N THR A 364 21.42 -3.01 9.85
CA THR A 364 22.63 -3.83 10.01
C THR A 364 22.31 -5.28 10.38
N ARG A 365 21.03 -5.66 10.37
CA ARG A 365 20.61 -7.05 10.68
C ARG A 365 21.15 -8.01 9.62
N GLU A 366 21.79 -9.07 10.08
CA GLU A 366 22.30 -10.12 9.20
C GLU A 366 21.13 -10.88 8.56
N LEU A 367 21.15 -10.97 7.24
CA LEU A 367 20.24 -11.82 6.48
C LEU A 367 20.91 -13.18 6.28
N THR A 368 20.22 -14.23 6.72
CA THR A 368 20.67 -15.60 6.53
C THR A 368 19.75 -16.32 5.56
N ALA A 369 20.30 -17.22 4.76
CA ALA A 369 19.52 -18.07 3.87
C ALA A 369 18.70 -19.08 4.69
N GLN A 370 17.41 -18.81 4.89
CA GLN A 370 16.51 -19.69 5.60
C GLN A 370 15.81 -20.64 4.64
N ARG A 371 15.72 -21.92 5.04
CA ARG A 371 14.96 -22.93 4.30
C ARG A 371 13.59 -23.14 4.95
N PHE A 372 12.55 -23.25 4.15
CA PHE A 372 11.22 -23.62 4.62
C PHE A 372 10.44 -24.40 3.57
N VAL A 373 9.41 -25.12 4.02
CA VAL A 373 8.37 -25.64 3.15
C VAL A 373 7.20 -24.66 3.17
N ARG A 374 6.71 -24.27 1.99
CA ARG A 374 5.50 -23.49 1.79
C ARG A 374 4.39 -24.33 1.17
N ALA A 375 3.14 -24.01 1.51
CA ALA A 375 1.96 -24.42 0.76
C ALA A 375 0.82 -23.40 0.92
N VAL A 376 0.08 -23.14 -0.15
CA VAL A 376 -1.27 -22.56 -0.07
C VAL A 376 -2.27 -23.65 0.35
N VAL A 377 -3.05 -23.37 1.38
CA VAL A 377 -4.08 -24.27 1.91
C VAL A 377 -5.41 -23.56 2.11
N ARG A 378 -6.50 -24.34 2.06
CA ARG A 378 -7.86 -24.00 2.52
C ARG A 378 -8.31 -24.94 3.64
N PRO A 379 -9.20 -24.50 4.55
CA PRO A 379 -9.83 -25.39 5.51
C PRO A 379 -10.42 -26.63 4.83
N GLY A 380 -9.98 -27.82 5.27
CA GLY A 380 -10.44 -29.09 4.73
C GLY A 380 -9.57 -29.68 3.60
N ASP A 381 -8.57 -28.95 3.10
CA ASP A 381 -7.63 -29.49 2.11
C ASP A 381 -6.84 -30.69 2.66
N SER A 382 -6.69 -31.72 1.82
CA SER A 382 -5.95 -32.95 2.16
C SER A 382 -4.71 -33.19 1.28
N THR A 383 -4.58 -32.46 0.18
CA THR A 383 -3.48 -32.59 -0.79
C THR A 383 -2.97 -31.22 -1.25
N PRO A 384 -2.43 -30.40 -0.35
CA PRO A 384 -1.88 -29.09 -0.74
C PRO A 384 -0.64 -29.26 -1.64
N HIS A 385 -0.44 -28.30 -2.54
CA HIS A 385 0.79 -28.18 -3.32
C HIS A 385 1.89 -27.62 -2.41
N TRP A 386 3.05 -28.26 -2.42
CA TRP A 386 4.16 -27.90 -1.55
C TRP A 386 5.34 -27.42 -2.36
N THR A 387 6.09 -26.46 -1.81
CA THR A 387 7.36 -26.01 -2.35
C THR A 387 8.39 -25.85 -1.22
N VAL A 388 9.61 -26.35 -1.42
CA VAL A 388 10.76 -26.04 -0.57
C VAL A 388 11.44 -24.78 -1.11
N LEU A 389 11.57 -23.78 -0.26
CA LEU A 389 12.08 -22.45 -0.60
C LEU A 389 13.34 -22.16 0.23
N ARG A 390 14.27 -21.39 -0.36
CA ARG A 390 15.38 -20.74 0.36
C ARG A 390 15.29 -19.22 0.19
N VAL A 391 15.10 -18.49 1.29
CA VAL A 391 14.98 -17.02 1.27
C VAL A 391 15.98 -16.38 2.23
N HIS A 392 16.64 -15.32 1.78
CA HIS A 392 17.51 -14.51 2.64
C HIS A 392 16.68 -13.59 3.52
N ALA A 393 16.67 -13.86 4.82
CA ALA A 393 15.79 -13.23 5.78
C ALA A 393 16.42 -13.20 7.18
N VAL A 394 15.88 -12.37 8.06
CA VAL A 394 16.24 -12.40 9.49
C VAL A 394 15.63 -13.67 10.11
N PRO A 395 16.41 -14.49 10.83
CA PRO A 395 15.90 -15.69 11.51
C PRO A 395 14.65 -15.38 12.31
N ALA A 396 13.75 -16.35 12.38
CA ALA A 396 12.51 -16.28 13.15
C ALA A 396 12.76 -16.00 14.65
N GLU A 397 12.96 -14.75 15.04
CA GLU A 397 12.83 -14.32 16.43
C GLU A 397 11.35 -14.24 16.84
N GLY A 398 11.12 -14.18 18.15
CA GLY A 398 9.84 -14.39 18.83
C GLY A 398 8.60 -13.69 18.26
N SER A 399 7.45 -14.33 18.53
CA SER A 399 6.07 -13.96 18.19
C SER A 399 5.73 -13.78 16.72
N ALA A 400 6.15 -14.71 15.87
CA ALA A 400 5.34 -14.99 14.69
C ALA A 400 3.95 -15.50 15.13
N GLN A 401 2.89 -15.16 14.38
CA GLN A 401 1.58 -15.79 14.54
C GLN A 401 1.73 -17.28 14.24
N ARG A 402 2.05 -18.07 15.28
CA ARG A 402 1.94 -19.51 15.21
C ARG A 402 0.50 -19.81 14.87
N LEU A 403 0.28 -20.59 13.82
CA LEU A 403 -1.06 -21.03 13.48
C LEU A 403 -1.60 -21.89 14.64
N ALA A 404 -2.50 -21.31 15.44
CA ALA A 404 -3.08 -21.98 16.58
C ALA A 404 -3.77 -23.28 16.14
N GLY A 405 -3.56 -24.36 16.89
CA GLY A 405 -4.19 -25.65 16.60
C GLY A 405 -3.61 -26.42 15.42
N THR A 406 -2.51 -25.97 14.80
CA THR A 406 -1.77 -26.74 13.80
C THR A 406 -0.31 -26.94 14.23
N THR A 407 0.22 -28.14 14.08
CA THR A 407 1.63 -28.45 14.36
C THR A 407 2.21 -29.22 13.19
N ALA A 408 3.40 -28.82 12.75
CA ALA A 408 4.17 -29.57 11.78
C ALA A 408 5.12 -30.54 12.50
N TYR A 409 5.36 -31.68 11.87
CA TYR A 409 6.39 -32.63 12.26
C TYR A 409 7.27 -32.92 11.04
N ILE A 410 8.58 -32.80 11.24
CA ILE A 410 9.57 -33.31 10.29
C ILE A 410 9.88 -34.74 10.70
N ASP A 411 9.48 -35.69 9.86
CA ASP A 411 9.70 -37.13 10.04
C ASP A 411 10.99 -37.53 9.33
N HIS A 412 12.02 -37.82 10.12
CA HIS A 412 13.35 -38.27 9.68
C HIS A 412 13.41 -39.80 9.55
N GLY A 413 12.25 -40.49 9.51
CA GLY A 413 12.12 -41.94 9.48
C GLY A 413 12.26 -42.60 10.85
N ALA A 414 13.34 -42.31 11.57
CA ALA A 414 13.59 -42.86 12.92
C ALA A 414 12.97 -42.02 14.05
N ALA A 415 12.73 -40.74 13.80
CA ALA A 415 12.19 -39.79 14.76
C ALA A 415 11.36 -38.71 14.07
N LYS A 416 10.37 -38.17 14.78
CA LYS A 416 9.61 -36.98 14.37
C LYS A 416 9.99 -35.80 15.26
N THR A 417 10.42 -34.70 14.67
CA THR A 417 10.71 -33.46 15.39
C THR A 417 9.61 -32.43 15.14
N PRO A 418 9.01 -31.83 16.17
CA PRO A 418 8.03 -30.78 15.98
C PRO A 418 8.68 -29.53 15.36
N ALA A 419 7.96 -28.89 14.44
CA ALA A 419 8.34 -27.64 13.81
C ALA A 419 7.19 -26.62 13.95
N PRO A 420 7.49 -25.32 14.16
CA PRO A 420 6.48 -24.30 14.16
C PRO A 420 5.86 -24.15 12.76
N VAL A 421 4.60 -23.75 12.72
CA VAL A 421 3.89 -23.38 11.48
C VAL A 421 3.53 -21.91 11.57
N PHE A 422 3.97 -21.16 10.57
CA PHE A 422 3.60 -19.76 10.39
C PHE A 422 2.61 -19.65 9.24
N ALA A 423 1.74 -18.65 9.29
CA ALA A 423 0.77 -18.40 8.24
C ALA A 423 0.85 -16.95 7.80
N VAL A 424 0.68 -16.75 6.49
CA VAL A 424 0.34 -15.46 5.89
C VAL A 424 -1.04 -15.65 5.27
N ASP A 425 -1.99 -14.83 5.68
CA ASP A 425 -3.32 -14.82 5.05
C ASP A 425 -3.19 -14.35 3.60
N LEU A 426 -4.02 -14.90 2.73
CA LEU A 426 -4.18 -14.39 1.37
C LEU A 426 -5.39 -13.45 1.33
N SER A 427 -5.35 -12.47 0.43
CA SER A 427 -6.42 -11.50 0.25
C SER A 427 -7.78 -12.15 0.00
N GLU A 428 -7.78 -13.22 -0.77
CA GLU A 428 -9.00 -13.82 -1.30
C GLU A 428 -9.38 -15.17 -0.65
N GLY A 429 -10.54 -15.18 0.00
CA GLY A 429 -11.17 -16.36 0.62
C GLY A 429 -10.45 -16.87 1.88
N ASP A 430 -10.86 -18.03 2.39
CA ASP A 430 -10.27 -18.65 3.59
C ASP A 430 -8.91 -19.34 3.28
N ARG A 431 -8.08 -18.74 2.42
CA ARG A 431 -6.79 -19.30 2.02
C ARG A 431 -5.63 -18.74 2.84
N ARG A 432 -4.63 -19.58 3.09
CA ARG A 432 -3.39 -19.18 3.78
C ARG A 432 -2.17 -19.78 3.11
N MET A 433 -1.09 -19.02 3.06
CA MET A 433 0.25 -19.56 2.82
C MET A 433 0.82 -20.04 4.16
N LEU A 434 1.02 -21.34 4.29
CA LEU A 434 1.71 -21.93 5.44
C LEU A 434 3.20 -21.97 5.18
N PHE A 435 3.99 -21.73 6.22
CA PHE A 435 5.44 -21.79 6.19
C PHE A 435 5.93 -22.65 7.36
N VAL A 436 6.71 -23.68 7.05
CA VAL A 436 7.35 -24.56 8.03
C VAL A 436 8.86 -24.44 7.87
N PRO A 437 9.58 -23.82 8.82
CA PRO A 437 11.04 -23.74 8.77
C PRO A 437 11.66 -25.14 8.74
N LEU A 438 12.68 -25.30 7.90
CA LEU A 438 13.50 -26.49 7.82
C LEU A 438 14.92 -26.16 8.27
N ASP A 439 15.44 -26.94 9.21
CA ASP A 439 16.87 -26.92 9.53
C ASP A 439 17.68 -27.34 8.29
N ASP A 440 18.85 -26.74 8.07
CA ASP A 440 19.71 -27.10 6.94
C ASP A 440 20.22 -28.55 7.02
N ALA A 441 20.24 -29.16 8.21
CA ALA A 441 20.58 -30.55 8.44
C ALA A 441 19.47 -31.55 8.02
N VAL A 442 18.26 -31.09 7.70
CA VAL A 442 17.19 -31.96 7.21
C VAL A 442 17.55 -32.52 5.84
N ASP A 443 17.68 -33.83 5.76
CA ASP A 443 17.87 -34.55 4.49
C ASP A 443 16.56 -34.63 3.71
N LEU A 444 16.46 -33.82 2.66
CA LEU A 444 15.27 -33.73 1.82
C LEU A 444 14.96 -35.03 1.06
N GLU A 445 15.93 -35.94 0.90
CA GLU A 445 15.73 -37.20 0.16
C GLU A 445 15.01 -38.27 0.99
N THR A 446 15.11 -38.17 2.31
CA THR A 446 14.60 -39.18 3.25
C THR A 446 13.50 -38.64 4.16
N ALA A 447 13.47 -37.33 4.43
CA ALA A 447 12.51 -36.72 5.33
C ALA A 447 11.11 -36.55 4.70
N ALA A 448 10.10 -36.50 5.58
CA ALA A 448 8.73 -36.15 5.24
C ALA A 448 8.21 -35.04 6.16
N LEU A 449 7.33 -34.20 5.62
CA LEU A 449 6.57 -33.22 6.40
C LEU A 449 5.18 -33.77 6.69
N GLU A 450 4.74 -33.64 7.93
CA GLU A 450 3.39 -34.00 8.37
C GLU A 450 2.76 -32.82 9.11
N LEU A 451 1.60 -32.36 8.65
CA LEU A 451 0.75 -31.43 9.37
C LEU A 451 -0.30 -32.20 10.17
N ALA A 452 -0.49 -31.79 11.42
CA ALA A 452 -1.54 -32.29 12.30
C ALA A 452 -2.35 -31.14 12.90
N GLY A 453 -3.61 -31.42 13.24
CA GLY A 453 -4.53 -30.46 13.85
C GLY A 453 -5.64 -30.04 12.88
N SER A 454 -5.83 -28.72 12.75
CA SER A 454 -6.83 -28.10 11.85
C SER A 454 -6.57 -28.41 10.37
N PHE A 455 -5.30 -28.56 10.00
CA PHE A 455 -4.86 -29.02 8.68
C PHE A 455 -4.18 -30.38 8.82
N ARG A 456 -4.52 -31.33 7.94
CA ARG A 456 -3.94 -32.68 7.95
C ARG A 456 -3.46 -33.04 6.56
N ALA A 457 -2.14 -33.11 6.42
CA ALA A 457 -1.48 -33.46 5.17
C ALA A 457 -0.13 -34.10 5.47
N ARG A 458 0.35 -34.94 4.55
CA ARG A 458 1.70 -35.51 4.62
C ARG A 458 2.32 -35.53 3.24
N THR A 459 3.57 -35.11 3.13
CA THR A 459 4.34 -35.17 1.88
C THR A 459 5.77 -35.62 2.15
N ARG A 460 6.39 -36.32 1.20
CA ARG A 460 7.83 -36.63 1.26
C ARG A 460 8.59 -35.47 0.62
N LEU A 461 9.61 -34.94 1.29
CA LEU A 461 10.30 -33.72 0.83
C LEU A 461 11.05 -33.91 -0.49
N ARG A 462 11.36 -35.15 -0.88
CA ARG A 462 11.94 -35.48 -2.19
C ARG A 462 10.96 -35.33 -3.36
N ASP A 463 9.66 -35.42 -3.07
CA ASP A 463 8.58 -35.32 -4.05
C ASP A 463 8.10 -33.85 -4.19
N VAL A 464 8.74 -32.90 -3.49
CA VAL A 464 8.37 -31.47 -3.40
C VAL A 464 9.29 -30.62 -4.28
N ARG A 465 8.73 -29.65 -5.02
CA ARG A 465 9.49 -28.69 -5.84
C ARG A 465 10.47 -27.90 -4.98
N ARG A 466 11.62 -27.52 -5.55
CA ARG A 466 12.66 -26.75 -4.85
C ARG A 466 12.96 -25.45 -5.61
N ILE A 467 12.96 -24.34 -4.90
CA ILE A 467 13.38 -23.01 -5.36
C ILE A 467 14.43 -22.53 -4.36
N GLY A 468 15.52 -21.93 -4.82
CA GLY A 468 16.72 -21.80 -4.01
C GLY A 468 17.73 -22.90 -4.29
N GLY A 469 18.60 -22.72 -5.29
CA GLY A 469 19.69 -23.67 -5.56
C GLY A 469 20.75 -23.71 -4.45
N PRO A 470 21.70 -24.68 -4.45
CA PRO A 470 22.91 -24.54 -3.65
C PRO A 470 23.66 -23.30 -4.17
N VAL A 471 23.65 -22.23 -3.38
CA VAL A 471 24.42 -21.02 -3.65
C VAL A 471 25.89 -21.46 -3.75
N ALA A 472 26.48 -21.40 -4.93
CA ALA A 472 27.93 -21.35 -5.01
C ALA A 472 28.33 -20.07 -4.27
N ASP A 473 29.05 -20.21 -3.14
CA ASP A 473 29.59 -19.11 -2.34
C ASP A 473 30.02 -17.94 -3.24
N ARG A 474 29.17 -16.91 -3.35
CA ARG A 474 29.56 -15.65 -3.98
C ARG A 474 30.22 -14.83 -2.87
N ARG A 475 31.56 -14.89 -2.87
CA ARG A 475 32.45 -14.07 -2.04
C ARG A 475 32.32 -12.59 -2.36
#